data_AF-A0A7J3NU89-F1
#
_entry.id   AF-A0A7J3NU89-F1
#
_cell.length_a   1.000
_cell.length_b   1.000
_cell.length_c   1.000
_cell.angle_alpha   90.00
_cell.angle_beta   90.00
_cell.angle_gamma   90.00
#
_symmetry.space_group_name_H-M   'P 1'
#
loop_
_entity.id
_entity.type
_entity.pdbx_description
1 polymer ?
#
loop_
_entity_poly.entity_id
_entity_poly.type
_entity_poly.pdbx_seq_one_letter_code
_entity_poly.pdbx_strand_id
1 'polypeptide(L)'
;KVINSMNWRRYKVTPDMPIAIVVHICSTKVPYKTVGKEFIADRPEVRREIANALREVARQLQRFLSKKEHVNREKKRMGVFSKYLPKIAQFSTKLAGKEKPPDIEKLLRSVSRLELE
;
A
#
# COMPACT_ATOMS: atom_id res chain seq x y z
N LYS A 1 -8.55 15.13 -17.92
CA LYS A 1 -7.23 15.24 -18.61
C LYS A 1 -6.06 14.99 -17.66
N VAL A 2 -5.89 15.77 -16.58
CA VAL A 2 -4.73 15.66 -15.67
C VAL A 2 -4.61 14.25 -15.05
N ILE A 3 -5.72 13.72 -14.54
CA ILE A 3 -5.81 12.38 -13.95
C ILE A 3 -5.31 11.31 -14.93
N ASN A 4 -5.74 11.35 -16.19
CA ASN A 4 -5.34 10.37 -17.21
C ASN A 4 -3.87 10.49 -17.63
N SER A 5 -3.28 11.70 -17.54
CA SER A 5 -1.86 11.91 -17.86
C SER A 5 -0.91 11.47 -16.76
N MET A 6 -1.43 11.13 -15.58
CA MET A 6 -0.63 10.79 -14.41
C MET A 6 -0.28 9.30 -14.41
N ASN A 7 0.97 8.97 -14.11
CA ASN A 7 1.40 7.58 -13.99
C ASN A 7 1.07 7.04 -12.58
N TRP A 8 -0.12 6.46 -12.44
CA TRP A 8 -0.64 5.88 -11.20
C TRP A 8 0.17 4.68 -10.68
N ARG A 9 0.80 3.91 -11.57
CA ARG A 9 1.65 2.76 -11.18
C ARG A 9 2.82 3.19 -10.28
N ARG A 10 3.34 4.41 -10.47
CA ARG A 10 4.41 4.97 -9.61
C ARG A 10 3.97 5.08 -8.15
N TYR A 11 2.68 5.25 -7.90
CA TYR A 11 2.10 5.39 -6.57
C TYR A 11 1.52 4.08 -6.02
N LYS A 12 1.89 2.94 -6.61
CA LYS A 12 1.37 1.60 -6.28
C LYS A 12 -0.14 1.46 -6.46
N VAL A 13 -0.72 2.31 -7.31
CA VAL A 13 -2.12 2.22 -7.70
C VAL A 13 -2.22 1.43 -8.99
N THR A 14 -2.96 0.33 -8.97
CA THR A 14 -3.29 -0.45 -10.15
C THR A 14 -4.69 -0.07 -10.67
N PRO A 15 -4.98 -0.18 -11.98
CA PRO A 15 -6.26 0.24 -12.55
C PRO A 15 -7.49 -0.51 -12.01
N ASP A 16 -7.28 -1.71 -11.48
CA ASP A 16 -8.29 -2.56 -10.84
C ASP A 16 -8.64 -2.14 -9.40
N MET A 17 -7.89 -1.20 -8.81
CA MET A 17 -8.18 -0.73 -7.46
C MET A 17 -9.36 0.25 -7.46
N PRO A 18 -10.33 0.08 -6.53
CA PRO A 18 -11.43 1.03 -6.37
C PRO A 18 -10.89 2.34 -5.77
N ILE A 19 -10.75 3.37 -6.59
CA ILE A 19 -10.23 4.68 -6.17
C ILE A 19 -11.17 5.77 -6.65
N ALA A 20 -11.56 6.66 -5.74
CA ALA A 20 -12.29 7.87 -6.05
C ALA A 20 -11.35 9.08 -5.89
N ILE A 21 -11.37 9.98 -6.86
CA ILE A 21 -10.58 11.22 -6.85
C ILE A 21 -11.55 12.38 -6.91
N VAL A 22 -11.49 13.27 -5.93
CA VAL A 22 -12.28 14.49 -5.88
C VAL A 22 -11.34 15.68 -5.97
N VAL A 23 -11.63 16.61 -6.87
CA VAL A 23 -10.86 17.84 -7.04
C VAL A 23 -11.83 19.01 -6.87
N HIS A 24 -11.59 19.85 -5.87
CA HIS A 24 -12.36 21.05 -5.63
C HIS A 24 -11.54 22.28 -6.06
N ILE A 25 -12.15 23.17 -6.83
CA ILE A 25 -11.53 24.39 -7.34
C ILE A 25 -12.43 25.57 -6.96
N CYS A 26 -11.87 26.54 -6.25
CA CYS A 26 -12.57 27.74 -5.83
C CYS A 26 -11.77 28.97 -6.27
N SER A 27 -12.44 29.95 -6.87
CA SER A 27 -11.86 31.22 -7.28
C SER A 27 -12.96 32.26 -7.48
N THR A 28 -12.64 33.55 -7.37
CA THR A 28 -13.55 34.65 -7.73
C THR A 28 -13.95 34.58 -9.21
N LYS A 29 -13.07 34.03 -10.07
CA LYS A 29 -13.33 33.82 -11.50
C LYS A 29 -12.85 32.45 -11.94
N VAL A 30 -13.71 31.44 -11.80
CA VAL A 30 -13.43 30.08 -12.27
C VAL A 30 -13.46 30.04 -13.81
N PRO A 31 -12.40 29.54 -14.47
CA PRO A 31 -12.33 29.50 -15.92
C PRO A 31 -13.13 28.31 -16.48
N TYR A 32 -14.42 28.52 -16.75
CA TYR A 32 -15.26 27.52 -17.42
C TYR A 32 -15.01 27.49 -18.94
N LYS A 33 -15.19 26.32 -19.55
CA LYS A 33 -15.07 26.12 -21.00
C LYS A 33 -16.38 26.42 -21.74
N THR A 34 -17.52 26.13 -21.10
CA THR A 34 -18.87 26.34 -21.64
C THR A 34 -19.67 27.27 -20.74
N VAL A 35 -20.71 27.91 -21.30
CA VAL A 35 -21.61 28.81 -20.56
C VAL A 35 -22.36 28.05 -19.45
N GLY A 36 -22.66 26.76 -19.66
CA GLY A 36 -23.30 25.88 -18.68
C GLY A 36 -22.44 25.50 -17.46
N LYS A 37 -21.16 25.89 -17.42
CA LYS A 37 -20.24 25.67 -16.28
C LYS A 37 -19.96 24.20 -15.93
N GLU A 38 -20.20 23.28 -16.86
CA GLU A 38 -19.98 21.84 -16.66
C GLU A 38 -18.51 21.44 -16.78
N PHE A 39 -17.76 22.14 -17.64
CA PHE A 39 -16.36 21.85 -17.93
C PHE A 39 -15.44 23.01 -17.55
N ILE A 40 -14.29 22.68 -16.97
CA ILE A 40 -13.23 23.63 -16.68
C ILE A 40 -12.32 23.76 -17.91
N ALA A 41 -11.95 24.99 -18.25
CA ALA A 41 -11.03 25.28 -19.34
C ALA A 41 -9.61 24.78 -19.02
N ASP A 42 -8.89 24.30 -20.04
CA ASP A 42 -7.53 23.75 -19.91
C ASP A 42 -6.52 24.91 -19.84
N ARG A 43 -6.45 25.56 -18.68
CA ARG A 43 -5.46 26.61 -18.39
C ARG A 43 -4.19 25.99 -17.81
N PRO A 44 -2.99 26.37 -18.31
CA PRO A 44 -1.73 25.73 -17.90
C PRO A 44 -1.44 25.89 -16.40
N GLU A 45 -1.77 27.04 -15.82
CA GLU A 45 -1.61 27.32 -14.38
C GLU A 45 -2.46 26.38 -13.53
N VAL A 46 -3.77 26.34 -13.80
CA VAL A 46 -4.73 25.47 -13.11
C VAL A 46 -4.35 24.00 -13.28
N ARG A 47 -3.96 23.60 -14.50
CA ARG A 47 -3.51 22.24 -14.81
C ARG A 47 -2.29 21.84 -13.98
N ARG A 48 -1.30 22.73 -13.89
CA ARG A 48 -0.06 22.49 -13.13
C ARG A 48 -0.37 22.34 -11.65
N GLU A 49 -1.24 23.19 -11.12
CA GLU A 49 -1.59 23.17 -9.70
C GLU A 49 -2.38 21.92 -9.31
N ILE A 50 -3.39 21.54 -10.10
CA ILE A 50 -4.13 20.29 -9.91
C ILE A 50 -3.17 19.09 -9.96
N ALA A 51 -2.22 19.08 -10.90
CA ALA A 51 -1.24 18.00 -10.99
C ALA A 51 -0.34 17.94 -9.75
N ASN A 52 0.05 19.07 -9.18
CA ASN A 52 0.86 19.13 -7.96
C ASN A 52 0.06 18.64 -6.73
N ALA A 53 -1.17 19.11 -6.57
CA ALA A 53 -2.07 18.68 -5.50
C ALA A 53 -2.31 17.16 -5.54
N LEU A 54 -2.59 16.61 -6.74
CA LEU A 54 -2.75 15.16 -6.91
C LEU A 54 -1.46 14.39 -6.59
N ARG A 55 -0.29 14.91 -6.97
CA ARG A 55 1.01 14.26 -6.65
C ARG A 55 1.24 14.18 -5.15
N GLU A 56 0.85 15.21 -4.41
CA GLU A 56 1.04 15.25 -2.97
C GLU A 56 0.19 14.19 -2.27
N VAL A 57 -1.10 14.14 -2.59
CA VAL A 57 -2.02 13.12 -2.05
C VAL A 57 -1.61 11.72 -2.50
N ALA A 58 -1.17 11.55 -3.76
CA ALA A 58 -0.72 10.27 -4.27
C ALA A 58 0.53 9.74 -3.55
N ARG A 59 1.45 10.61 -3.10
CA ARG A 59 2.59 10.20 -2.25
C ARG A 59 2.13 9.70 -0.89
N GLN A 60 1.12 10.32 -0.29
CA GLN A 60 0.57 9.86 0.98
C GLN A 60 -0.10 8.49 0.83
N LEU A 61 -0.89 8.32 -0.23
CA LEU A 61 -1.49 7.04 -0.60
C LEU A 61 -0.44 5.94 -0.80
N GLN A 62 0.67 6.26 -1.49
CA GLN A 62 1.76 5.31 -1.72
C GLN A 62 2.38 4.81 -0.40
N ARG A 63 2.55 5.69 0.60
CA ARG A 63 3.07 5.31 1.93
C ARG A 63 2.09 4.36 2.63
N PHE A 64 0.80 4.69 2.60
CA PHE A 64 -0.25 3.85 3.19
C PHE A 64 -0.28 2.45 2.55
N LEU A 65 -0.31 2.37 1.22
CA LEU A 65 -0.29 1.10 0.50
C LEU A 65 0.98 0.29 0.78
N SER A 66 2.12 0.96 0.90
CA SER A 66 3.39 0.31 1.26
C SER A 66 3.36 -0.28 2.67
N LYS A 67 2.79 0.43 3.66
CA LYS A 67 2.60 -0.12 5.03
C LYS A 67 1.68 -1.33 4.97
N LYS A 68 0.58 -1.25 4.23
CA LYS A 68 -0.38 -2.37 4.07
C LYS A 68 0.24 -3.61 3.40
N GLU A 69 1.01 -3.41 2.33
CA GLU A 69 1.75 -4.49 1.66
C GLU A 69 2.77 -5.16 2.59
N HIS A 70 3.51 -4.35 3.36
CA HIS A 70 4.48 -4.87 4.31
C HIS A 70 3.80 -5.74 5.38
N VAL A 71 2.72 -5.25 5.99
CA VAL A 71 1.93 -6.02 6.97
C VAL A 71 1.39 -7.31 6.35
N ASN A 72 0.88 -7.27 5.12
CA ASN A 72 0.37 -8.47 4.46
C ASN A 72 1.48 -9.49 4.17
N ARG A 73 2.66 -9.03 3.74
CA ARG A 73 3.82 -9.90 3.51
C ARG A 73 4.27 -10.57 4.79
N GLU A 74 4.36 -9.82 5.88
CA GLU A 74 4.77 -10.37 7.17
C GLU A 74 3.73 -11.36 7.72
N LYS A 75 2.43 -11.06 7.59
CA LYS A 75 1.35 -12.02 7.91
C LYS A 75 1.46 -13.32 7.12
N LYS A 76 1.69 -13.24 5.81
CA LYS A 76 1.92 -14.43 4.96
C LYS A 76 3.15 -15.20 5.42
N ARG A 77 4.25 -14.51 5.72
CA ARG A 77 5.49 -15.12 6.21
C ARG A 77 5.26 -15.86 7.54
N MET A 78 4.57 -15.23 8.49
CA MET A 78 4.23 -15.83 9.78
C MET A 78 3.30 -17.05 9.61
N GLY A 79 2.33 -16.99 8.69
CA GLY A 79 1.47 -18.14 8.38
C GLY A 79 2.26 -19.34 7.85
N VAL A 80 3.26 -19.10 6.99
CA VAL A 80 4.17 -20.16 6.52
C VAL A 80 4.98 -20.73 7.69
N PHE A 81 5.60 -19.88 8.51
CA PHE A 81 6.38 -20.34 9.66
C PHE A 81 5.54 -21.18 10.62
N SER A 82 4.35 -20.73 10.99
CA SER A 82 3.44 -21.48 11.87
C SER A 82 3.14 -22.89 11.34
N LYS A 83 2.99 -23.05 10.02
CA LYS A 83 2.69 -24.36 9.40
C LYS A 83 3.89 -25.32 9.34
N TYR A 84 5.08 -24.80 9.02
CA TYR A 84 6.24 -25.64 8.71
C TYR A 84 7.22 -25.80 9.88
N LEU A 85 7.35 -24.80 10.74
CA LEU A 85 8.33 -24.80 11.83
C LEU A 85 8.13 -25.97 12.83
N PRO A 86 6.89 -26.34 13.21
CA PRO A 86 6.67 -27.54 14.05
C PRO A 86 7.10 -28.84 13.38
N LYS A 87 6.87 -28.98 12.08
CA LYS A 87 7.27 -30.17 11.32
C LYS A 87 8.79 -30.28 11.22
N ILE A 88 9.46 -29.17 10.96
CA ILE A 88 10.92 -29.11 10.92
C ILE A 88 11.49 -29.49 12.29
N ALA A 89 10.96 -28.95 13.38
CA ALA A 89 11.41 -29.29 14.73
C ALA A 89 11.25 -30.78 15.03
N GLN A 90 10.13 -31.40 14.68
CA GLN A 90 9.90 -32.84 14.86
C GLN A 90 10.90 -33.69 14.05
N PHE A 91 11.08 -33.39 12.76
CA PHE A 91 11.98 -34.17 11.90
C PHE A 91 13.44 -34.02 12.30
N SER A 92 13.89 -32.80 12.64
CA SER A 92 15.25 -32.54 13.11
C SER A 92 15.53 -33.26 14.44
N THR A 93 14.55 -33.32 15.34
CA THR A 93 14.66 -34.01 16.62
C THR A 93 14.82 -35.52 16.44
N LYS A 94 13.98 -36.10 15.57
CA LYS A 94 14.05 -37.52 15.20
C LYS A 94 15.39 -37.87 14.54
N LEU A 95 15.89 -37.02 13.64
CA LEU A 95 17.18 -37.22 12.97
C LEU A 95 18.36 -37.13 13.93
N ALA A 96 18.29 -36.21 14.90
CA ALA A 96 19.34 -36.02 15.90
C ALA A 96 19.32 -37.08 17.03
N GLY A 97 18.39 -38.05 17.00
CA GLY A 97 18.25 -39.06 18.04
C GLY A 97 17.86 -38.51 19.42
N LYS A 98 17.27 -37.30 19.47
CA LYS A 98 16.83 -36.65 20.71
C LYS A 98 15.34 -36.91 20.94
N GLU A 99 14.90 -36.94 22.19
CA GLU A 99 13.49 -37.17 22.52
C GLU A 99 12.67 -35.87 22.59
N LYS A 100 13.29 -34.77 23.01
CA LYS A 100 12.58 -33.49 23.22
C LYS A 100 12.74 -32.56 22.03
N PRO A 101 11.63 -32.12 21.40
CA PRO A 101 11.70 -31.11 20.37
C PRO A 101 12.18 -29.77 20.92
N PRO A 102 12.94 -28.98 20.13
CA PRO A 102 13.33 -27.65 20.53
C PRO A 102 12.11 -26.75 20.70
N ASP A 103 12.21 -25.79 21.62
CA ASP A 103 11.15 -24.81 21.89
C ASP A 103 10.99 -23.84 20.70
N ILE A 104 9.91 -24.04 19.94
CA ILE A 104 9.57 -23.28 18.74
C ILE A 104 9.01 -21.90 19.11
N GLU A 105 8.40 -21.74 20.30
CA GLU A 105 7.75 -20.50 20.71
C GLU A 105 8.75 -19.37 20.85
N LYS A 106 9.95 -19.66 21.39
CA LYS A 106 11.05 -18.70 21.46
C LYS A 106 11.49 -18.21 20.08
N LEU A 107 11.54 -19.11 19.09
CA LEU A 107 11.90 -18.76 17.72
C LEU A 107 10.80 -17.93 17.05
N LEU A 108 9.54 -18.33 17.19
CA LEU A 108 8.41 -17.56 16.67
C LEU A 108 8.37 -16.15 17.24
N ARG A 109 8.61 -16.00 18.55
CA ARG A 109 8.68 -14.70 19.24
C ARG A 109 9.84 -13.83 18.76
N SER A 110 10.98 -14.43 18.43
CA SER A 110 12.13 -13.70 17.88
C SER A 110 11.89 -13.21 16.43
N VAL A 111 11.09 -13.95 15.67
CA VAL A 111 10.78 -13.67 14.26
C VAL A 111 9.57 -12.73 14.13
N SER A 112 8.68 -12.73 15.12
CA SER A 112 7.54 -11.81 15.25
C SER A 112 7.99 -10.42 15.69
N ARG A 113 8.80 -9.75 14.87
CA ARG A 113 9.20 -8.34 15.05
C ARG A 113 8.03 -7.33 14.93
N LEU A 114 6.79 -7.81 14.78
CA LEU A 114 5.59 -7.00 14.57
C LEU A 114 4.61 -7.02 15.75
N GLU A 115 4.97 -7.63 16.87
CA GLU A 115 4.27 -7.30 18.11
C GLU A 115 4.96 -6.09 18.73
N LEU A 116 4.29 -4.93 18.61
CA LEU A 116 4.20 -3.79 19.53
C LEU A 116 3.90 -2.50 18.74
N GLU A 117 2.74 -2.45 18.10
CA GLU A 117 1.86 -1.25 18.08
C GLU A 117 0.50 -1.69 18.63
#